data_AF-A0A7G3AI08-F1
#
_entry.id   AF-A0A7G3AI08-F1
#
_cell.length_a   1.000
_cell.length_b   1.000
_cell.length_c   1.000
_cell.angle_alpha   90.00
_cell.angle_beta   90.00
_cell.angle_gamma   90.00
#
_symmetry.space_group_name_H-M   'P 1'
#
loop_
_entity.id
_entity.type
_entity.pdbx_description
1 polymer ?
#
loop_
_entity_poly.entity_id
_entity_poly.type
_entity_poly.pdbx_seq_one_letter_code
_entity_poly.pdbx_strand_id
1 'polypeptide(L)'
;TENRHSVVSRQCPNKECSNQLPSHTISEFDTKKIIFETLQENGYPKQLINKMWLRANNTTIDDPPAADVTVGENETPKQYFSLSYVPDLSERIRKTIAKFTPNITLSFKTHNTTERLFSQLKDKISLLDHTNVIYKLSCSCGLGYVGRTSRKLGQRISEHVRSLKDTTRVSSSLVGHCREHRTHSFDFDNPKILSQTRFSRHLNVMEMFFIRLQQTGLVNDRQEGSSLSPYYSPVIWQSSRDVVVPNG
;
A
#
# COMPACT_ATOMS: atom_id res chain seq x y z
N THR A 1 -40.03 27.74 8.70
CA THR A 1 -40.65 26.57 8.07
C THR A 1 -39.55 25.62 7.66
N GLU A 2 -39.03 24.88 8.63
CA GLU A 2 -37.91 23.94 8.48
C GLU A 2 -38.47 22.52 8.37
N ASN A 3 -38.19 21.85 7.25
CA ASN A 3 -38.43 20.43 7.07
C ASN A 3 -37.24 19.63 7.62
N ARG A 4 -37.39 19.06 8.83
CA ARG A 4 -36.51 18.02 9.36
C ARG A 4 -36.92 16.67 8.76
N HIS A 5 -36.08 16.11 7.90
CA HIS A 5 -36.20 14.72 7.48
C HIS A 5 -35.91 13.79 8.66
N SER A 6 -36.89 12.97 9.01
CA SER A 6 -36.82 11.94 10.05
C SER A 6 -35.95 10.77 9.59
N VAL A 7 -34.87 10.52 10.34
CA VAL A 7 -34.05 9.30 10.21
C VAL A 7 -34.84 8.16 10.85
N VAL A 8 -35.39 7.27 10.02
CA VAL A 8 -36.03 6.04 10.49
C VAL A 8 -34.94 5.06 10.93
N SER A 9 -34.70 4.96 12.23
CA SER A 9 -33.90 3.87 12.81
C SER A 9 -34.66 2.56 12.61
N ARG A 10 -34.18 1.71 11.70
CA ARG A 10 -34.67 0.33 11.62
C ARG A 10 -34.03 -0.46 12.75
N GLN A 11 -34.77 -0.60 13.85
CA GLN A 11 -34.46 -1.53 14.92
C GLN A 11 -34.47 -2.95 14.32
N CYS A 12 -33.36 -3.67 14.41
CA CYS A 12 -33.35 -5.10 14.07
C CYS A 12 -34.28 -5.84 15.04
N PRO A 13 -35.29 -6.58 14.56
CA PRO A 13 -36.04 -7.47 15.44
C PRO A 13 -35.10 -8.56 15.93
N ASN A 14 -35.06 -8.75 17.25
CA ASN A 14 -34.38 -9.85 17.93
C ASN A 14 -34.87 -11.19 17.34
N LYS A 15 -34.19 -11.70 16.33
CA LYS A 15 -34.20 -13.12 15.98
C LYS A 15 -32.96 -13.71 16.62
N GLU A 16 -33.17 -14.58 17.59
CA GLU A 16 -32.13 -15.42 18.17
C GLU A 16 -31.30 -16.03 17.05
N CYS A 17 -30.01 -15.72 17.04
CA CYS A 17 -29.07 -16.25 16.08
C CYS A 17 -28.72 -17.68 16.51
N SER A 18 -29.59 -18.63 16.18
CA SER A 18 -29.33 -20.06 16.32
C SER A 18 -28.26 -20.48 15.31
N ASN A 19 -26.99 -20.31 15.70
CA ASN A 19 -25.85 -20.93 15.05
C ASN A 19 -25.89 -22.45 15.27
N GLN A 20 -26.76 -23.14 14.54
CA GLN A 20 -26.68 -24.58 14.35
C GLN A 20 -26.90 -24.85 12.87
N LEU A 21 -25.80 -24.93 12.12
CA LEU A 21 -25.81 -25.63 10.83
C LEU A 21 -26.00 -27.13 11.12
N PRO A 22 -27.09 -27.76 10.66
CA PRO A 22 -27.30 -29.18 10.88
C PRO A 22 -26.26 -29.98 10.08
N SER A 23 -25.52 -30.83 10.79
CA SER A 23 -24.57 -31.80 10.26
C SER A 23 -25.30 -32.97 9.60
N HIS A 24 -25.96 -32.70 8.48
CA HIS A 24 -26.46 -33.71 7.56
C HIS A 24 -25.88 -33.44 6.18
N THR A 25 -25.59 -34.49 5.42
CA THR A 25 -25.07 -34.42 4.04
C THR A 25 -26.12 -33.80 3.13
N ILE A 26 -26.18 -32.47 3.12
CA ILE A 26 -27.09 -31.67 2.28
C ILE A 26 -26.53 -31.69 0.86
N SER A 27 -27.35 -32.03 -0.13
CA SER A 27 -26.91 -32.00 -1.53
C SER A 27 -26.51 -30.57 -1.94
N GLU A 28 -25.61 -30.44 -2.92
CA GLU A 28 -25.15 -29.14 -3.41
C GLU A 28 -26.33 -28.25 -3.90
N PHE A 29 -27.40 -28.88 -4.39
CA PHE A 29 -28.63 -28.22 -4.82
C PHE A 29 -29.43 -27.62 -3.65
N ASP A 30 -29.55 -28.36 -2.55
CA ASP A 30 -30.27 -27.90 -1.36
C ASP A 30 -29.53 -26.75 -0.65
N THR A 31 -28.20 -26.80 -0.65
CA THR A 31 -27.35 -25.74 -0.12
C THR A 31 -27.51 -24.44 -0.91
N LYS A 32 -27.56 -24.53 -2.25
CA LYS A 32 -27.78 -23.39 -3.14
C LYS A 32 -29.13 -22.71 -2.86
N LYS A 33 -30.18 -23.49 -2.67
CA LYS A 33 -31.53 -22.97 -2.41
C LYS A 33 -31.57 -22.19 -1.09
N ILE A 34 -30.99 -22.75 -0.03
CA ILE A 34 -30.93 -22.13 1.30
C ILE A 34 -30.17 -20.79 1.27
N ILE A 35 -29.02 -20.74 0.58
CA ILE A 35 -28.22 -19.52 0.45
C ILE A 35 -28.99 -18.44 -0.33
N PHE A 36 -29.65 -18.84 -1.43
CA PHE A 36 -30.41 -17.89 -2.26
C PHE A 36 -31.60 -17.28 -1.51
N GLU A 37 -32.34 -18.10 -0.76
CA GLU A 37 -33.47 -17.67 0.06
C GLU A 37 -33.02 -16.75 1.21
N THR A 38 -31.95 -17.11 1.92
CA THR A 38 -31.40 -16.30 3.01
C THR A 38 -30.96 -14.91 2.52
N LEU A 39 -30.28 -14.83 1.37
CA LEU A 39 -29.84 -13.55 0.80
C LEU A 39 -31.02 -12.71 0.29
N GLN A 40 -32.07 -13.35 -0.21
CA GLN A 40 -33.30 -12.66 -0.58
C GLN A 40 -33.98 -12.02 0.62
N GLU A 41 -34.11 -12.76 1.73
CA GLU A 41 -34.71 -12.27 2.97
C GLU A 41 -33.93 -11.10 3.57
N ASN A 42 -32.61 -11.07 3.39
CA ASN A 42 -31.74 -9.96 3.79
C ASN A 42 -31.79 -8.76 2.82
N GLY A 43 -32.68 -8.77 1.81
CA GLY A 43 -32.94 -7.64 0.93
C GLY A 43 -31.95 -7.48 -0.24
N TYR A 44 -31.16 -8.52 -0.56
CA TYR A 44 -30.25 -8.46 -1.70
C TYR A 44 -31.00 -8.63 -3.04
N PRO A 45 -30.71 -7.82 -4.08
CA PRO A 45 -31.34 -7.97 -5.39
C PRO A 45 -31.01 -9.31 -6.04
N LYS A 46 -32.03 -9.99 -6.59
CA LYS A 46 -31.89 -11.29 -7.31
C LYS A 46 -30.79 -11.28 -8.37
N GLN A 47 -30.67 -10.18 -9.11
CA GLN A 47 -29.66 -10.02 -10.16
C GLN A 47 -28.23 -10.03 -9.62
N LEU A 48 -28.02 -9.50 -8.41
CA LEU A 48 -26.71 -9.49 -7.76
C LEU A 48 -26.34 -10.90 -7.27
N ILE A 49 -27.28 -11.60 -6.64
CA ILE A 49 -27.07 -12.96 -6.13
C ILE A 49 -26.72 -13.91 -7.30
N ASN A 50 -27.46 -13.83 -8.42
CA ASN A 50 -27.17 -14.62 -9.62
C ASN A 50 -25.78 -14.30 -10.21
N LYS A 51 -25.38 -13.02 -10.27
CA LYS A 51 -24.05 -12.62 -10.74
C LYS A 51 -22.94 -13.16 -9.83
N MET A 52 -23.13 -13.14 -8.51
CA MET A 52 -22.16 -13.67 -7.56
C MET A 52 -22.02 -15.19 -7.68
N TRP A 53 -23.15 -15.90 -7.84
CA TRP A 53 -23.15 -17.34 -8.04
C TRP A 53 -22.44 -17.75 -9.33
N LEU A 54 -22.75 -17.08 -10.45
CA LEU A 54 -22.09 -17.34 -11.73
C LEU A 54 -20.57 -17.11 -11.66
N ARG A 55 -20.12 -16.12 -10.88
CA ARG A 55 -18.69 -15.89 -10.66
C ARG A 55 -18.03 -16.99 -9.82
N ALA A 56 -18.71 -17.45 -8.76
CA ALA A 56 -18.19 -18.49 -7.89
C ALA A 56 -18.09 -19.86 -8.59
N ASN A 57 -19.01 -20.15 -9.51
CA ASN A 57 -19.02 -21.41 -10.25
C ASN A 57 -18.14 -21.39 -11.51
N ASN A 58 -17.84 -20.21 -12.06
CA ASN A 58 -16.94 -20.06 -13.21
C ASN A 58 -15.48 -19.83 -12.82
N THR A 59 -15.13 -19.87 -11.53
CA THR A 59 -13.74 -19.99 -11.08
C THR A 59 -13.29 -21.45 -11.13
N THR A 60 -13.43 -22.09 -12.28
CA THR A 60 -12.52 -23.17 -12.65
C THR A 60 -11.18 -22.51 -12.99
N ILE A 61 -10.10 -23.10 -12.49
CA ILE A 61 -8.74 -22.83 -12.93
C ILE A 61 -8.64 -23.43 -14.34
N ASP A 62 -9.30 -22.79 -15.29
CA ASP A 62 -9.06 -23.06 -16.69
C ASP A 62 -7.99 -22.04 -17.08
N ASP A 63 -6.80 -22.57 -17.38
CA ASP A 63 -5.80 -21.84 -18.15
C ASP A 63 -6.53 -21.15 -19.32
N PRO A 64 -6.24 -19.86 -19.59
CA PRO A 64 -6.89 -19.17 -20.70
C PRO A 64 -6.70 -20.05 -21.95
N PRO A 65 -7.79 -20.35 -22.70
CA PRO A 65 -7.65 -21.13 -23.92
C PRO A 65 -6.61 -20.42 -24.77
N ALA A 66 -5.58 -21.16 -25.17
CA ALA A 66 -4.50 -20.65 -26.00
C ALA A 66 -5.15 -19.90 -27.16
N ALA A 67 -5.08 -18.56 -27.12
CA ALA A 67 -5.52 -17.73 -28.22
C ALA A 67 -4.62 -18.11 -29.38
N ASP A 68 -5.19 -18.84 -30.32
CA ASP A 68 -4.56 -19.13 -31.59
C ASP A 68 -4.13 -17.79 -32.18
N VAL A 69 -2.81 -17.60 -32.26
CA VAL A 69 -2.20 -16.36 -32.73
C VAL A 69 -2.43 -16.31 -34.24
N THR A 70 -3.63 -15.89 -34.61
CA THR A 70 -3.88 -15.36 -35.94
C THR A 70 -3.19 -14.00 -35.98
N VAL A 71 -1.98 -14.01 -36.54
CA VAL A 71 -1.25 -12.81 -36.95
C VAL A 71 -2.11 -12.10 -37.99
N GLY A 72 -2.95 -11.19 -37.51
CA GLY A 72 -3.92 -10.44 -38.31
C GLY A 72 -3.93 -8.98 -37.88
N GLU A 73 -3.28 -8.17 -38.70
CA GLU A 73 -3.34 -6.70 -38.80
C GLU A 73 -2.63 -5.88 -37.71
N ASN A 74 -1.75 -5.00 -38.20
CA ASN A 74 -1.02 -4.00 -37.44
C ASN A 74 -2.00 -3.03 -36.75
N GLU A 75 -2.50 -3.35 -35.56
CA GLU A 75 -3.26 -2.37 -34.76
C GLU A 75 -2.31 -1.22 -34.39
N THR A 76 -2.52 -0.06 -35.03
CA THR A 76 -1.83 1.17 -34.63
C THR A 76 -2.03 1.40 -33.14
N PRO A 77 -1.00 1.81 -32.39
CA PRO A 77 -1.11 1.98 -30.94
C PRO A 77 -2.25 2.94 -30.60
N LYS A 78 -3.19 2.48 -29.75
CA LYS A 78 -4.32 3.29 -29.28
C LYS A 78 -3.80 4.46 -28.45
N GLN A 79 -4.12 5.69 -28.87
CA GLN A 79 -3.75 6.90 -28.16
C GLN A 79 -4.92 7.35 -27.27
N TYR A 80 -4.62 7.70 -26.01
CA TYR A 80 -5.61 8.13 -25.04
C TYR A 80 -5.48 9.62 -24.74
N PHE A 81 -6.60 10.34 -24.79
CA PHE A 81 -6.68 11.73 -24.37
C PHE A 81 -7.74 11.92 -23.29
N SER A 82 -7.50 12.85 -22.36
CA SER A 82 -8.42 13.17 -21.28
C SER A 82 -9.03 14.55 -21.45
N LEU A 83 -10.35 14.66 -21.30
CA LEU A 83 -11.10 15.92 -21.35
C LEU A 83 -12.02 16.05 -20.12
N SER A 84 -12.35 17.28 -19.74
CA SER A 84 -13.43 17.52 -18.76
C SER A 84 -14.79 17.10 -19.30
N TYR A 85 -15.59 16.44 -18.46
CA TYR A 85 -16.96 16.09 -18.82
C TYR A 85 -17.84 17.34 -18.79
N VAL A 86 -18.44 17.65 -19.94
CA VAL A 86 -19.48 18.65 -20.14
C VAL A 86 -20.67 17.90 -20.76
N PRO A 87 -21.84 17.88 -20.09
CA PRO A 87 -23.04 17.24 -20.62
C PRO A 87 -23.32 17.67 -22.07
N ASP A 88 -23.80 16.73 -22.89
CA ASP A 88 -24.09 16.86 -24.32
C ASP A 88 -22.91 17.13 -25.24
N LEU A 89 -22.00 18.03 -24.88
CA LEU A 89 -20.83 18.38 -25.67
C LEU A 89 -19.80 17.24 -25.69
N SER A 90 -19.46 16.70 -24.53
CA SER A 90 -18.44 15.64 -24.40
C SER A 90 -18.81 14.38 -25.15
N GLU A 91 -20.07 13.96 -25.14
CA GLU A 91 -20.54 12.78 -25.88
C GLU A 91 -20.53 13.00 -27.39
N ARG A 92 -20.89 14.21 -27.85
CA ARG A 92 -20.80 14.58 -29.27
C ARG A 92 -19.34 14.55 -29.73
N ILE A 93 -18.43 15.14 -28.96
CA ILE A 93 -16.99 15.13 -29.25
C ILE A 93 -16.46 13.70 -29.31
N ARG A 94 -16.79 12.86 -28.32
CA ARG A 94 -16.39 11.43 -28.28
C ARG A 94 -16.87 10.70 -29.53
N LYS A 95 -18.14 10.86 -29.92
CA LYS A 95 -18.72 10.23 -31.12
C LYS A 95 -18.04 10.70 -32.41
N THR A 96 -17.77 12.00 -32.53
CA THR A 96 -17.07 12.57 -33.68
C THR A 96 -15.64 12.03 -33.78
N ILE A 97 -14.88 12.06 -32.69
CA ILE A 97 -13.49 11.55 -32.65
C ILE A 97 -13.45 10.05 -32.96
N ALA A 98 -14.36 9.26 -32.39
CA ALA A 98 -14.43 7.83 -32.68
C ALA A 98 -14.74 7.53 -34.17
N LYS A 99 -15.47 8.42 -34.85
CA LYS A 99 -15.81 8.29 -36.28
C LYS A 99 -14.65 8.68 -37.20
N PHE A 100 -13.94 9.76 -36.91
CA PHE A 100 -12.88 10.29 -37.79
C PHE A 100 -11.48 9.72 -37.47
N THR A 101 -11.23 9.31 -36.24
CA THR A 101 -9.92 8.84 -35.75
C THR A 101 -10.09 7.64 -34.82
N PRO A 102 -10.23 6.40 -35.36
CA PRO A 102 -10.50 5.20 -34.56
C PRO A 102 -9.32 4.78 -33.65
N ASN A 103 -8.12 5.26 -33.94
CA ASN A 103 -6.92 5.06 -33.12
C ASN A 103 -6.90 5.94 -31.85
N ILE A 104 -7.85 6.88 -31.70
CA ILE A 104 -7.91 7.80 -30.56
C ILE A 104 -9.10 7.47 -29.65
N THR A 105 -8.81 7.24 -28.36
CA THR A 105 -9.84 7.04 -27.33
C THR A 105 -9.89 8.24 -26.39
N LEU A 106 -11.06 8.89 -26.34
CA LEU A 106 -11.32 9.99 -25.41
C LEU A 106 -11.83 9.46 -24.06
N SER A 107 -11.19 9.86 -22.98
CA SER A 107 -11.58 9.58 -21.60
C SER A 107 -12.00 10.88 -20.90
N PHE A 108 -12.93 10.79 -19.96
CA PHE A 108 -13.38 11.97 -19.23
C PHE A 108 -12.79 12.00 -17.82
N LYS A 109 -12.22 13.14 -17.44
CA LYS A 109 -11.64 13.38 -16.12
C LYS A 109 -12.15 14.72 -15.60
N THR A 110 -12.67 14.73 -14.37
CA THR A 110 -13.05 15.99 -13.71
C THR A 110 -11.81 16.66 -13.12
N HIS A 111 -11.69 17.98 -13.32
CA HIS A 111 -10.63 18.77 -12.68
C HIS A 111 -10.96 19.20 -11.25
N ASN A 112 -12.24 19.13 -10.86
CA ASN A 112 -12.75 19.45 -9.53
C ASN A 112 -12.99 18.15 -8.73
N THR A 113 -11.94 17.38 -8.50
CA THR A 113 -12.04 16.21 -7.61
C THR A 113 -12.30 16.67 -6.19
N THR A 114 -12.96 15.84 -5.38
CA THR A 114 -13.18 16.11 -3.95
C THR A 114 -11.86 16.37 -3.23
N GLU A 115 -10.78 15.70 -3.62
CA GLU A 115 -9.42 15.96 -3.12
C GLU A 115 -8.93 17.40 -3.39
N ARG A 116 -9.28 17.98 -4.54
CA ARG A 116 -8.93 19.36 -4.89
C ARG A 116 -9.82 20.39 -4.21
N LEU A 117 -11.13 20.12 -4.13
CA LEU A 117 -12.10 21.02 -3.51
C LEU A 117 -12.03 21.00 -1.98
N PHE A 118 -11.80 19.83 -1.41
CA PHE A 118 -11.59 19.61 0.02
C PHE A 118 -10.11 19.28 0.23
N SER A 119 -9.25 20.30 0.09
CA SER A 119 -7.82 20.14 0.37
C SER A 119 -7.59 19.72 1.82
N GLN A 120 -6.75 18.71 2.03
CA GLN A 120 -6.06 18.34 3.27
C GLN A 120 -6.71 18.85 4.59
N LEU A 121 -7.93 18.41 4.91
CA LEU A 121 -8.47 18.59 6.28
C LEU A 121 -7.69 17.80 7.34
N LYS A 122 -6.74 16.96 6.92
CA LYS A 122 -5.88 16.22 7.82
C LYS A 122 -4.67 17.07 8.15
N ASP A 123 -4.43 17.27 9.43
CA ASP A 123 -3.20 17.85 9.92
C ASP A 123 -1.99 17.08 9.40
N LYS A 124 -0.93 17.80 9.05
CA LYS A 124 0.34 17.18 8.68
C LYS A 124 0.86 16.40 9.88
N ILE A 125 1.22 15.15 9.65
CA ILE A 125 1.83 14.30 10.67
C ILE A 125 3.21 14.88 10.97
N SER A 126 3.53 15.07 12.26
CA SER A 126 4.86 15.51 12.67
C SER A 126 5.90 14.44 12.34
N LEU A 127 7.15 14.82 12.08
CA LEU A 127 8.25 13.90 11.75
C LEU A 127 8.36 12.73 12.75
N LEU A 128 8.21 13.02 14.05
CA LEU A 128 8.36 12.05 15.14
C LEU A 128 7.13 11.14 15.32
N ASP A 129 5.97 11.54 14.79
CA ASP A 129 4.73 10.75 14.86
C ASP A 129 4.59 9.72 13.73
N HIS A 130 5.49 9.73 12.75
CA HIS A 130 5.48 8.70 11.70
C HIS A 130 5.74 7.30 12.28
N THR A 131 4.98 6.33 11.77
CA THR A 131 5.09 4.90 12.10
C THR A 131 5.51 4.11 10.86
N ASN A 132 6.02 2.89 11.07
CA ASN A 132 6.48 2.00 10.00
C ASN A 132 7.50 2.68 9.07
N VAL A 133 8.53 3.27 9.67
CA VAL A 133 9.57 4.02 8.95
C VAL A 133 10.92 3.33 9.05
N ILE A 134 11.70 3.49 7.99
CA ILE A 134 13.15 3.33 7.98
C ILE A 134 13.74 4.73 8.14
N TYR A 135 14.55 4.92 9.17
CA TYR A 135 15.15 6.21 9.50
C TYR A 135 16.67 6.10 9.53
N LYS A 136 17.34 7.24 9.38
CA LYS A 136 18.78 7.41 9.51
C LYS A 136 19.07 8.47 10.56
N LEU A 137 19.99 8.15 11.47
CA LEU A 137 20.61 9.09 12.39
C LEU A 137 22.05 9.36 11.94
N SER A 138 22.49 10.60 12.03
CA SER A 138 23.86 10.99 11.67
C SER A 138 24.72 11.10 12.92
N CYS A 139 25.94 10.60 12.85
CA CYS A 139 26.94 10.74 13.91
C CYS A 139 27.90 11.89 13.59
N SER A 140 28.46 12.52 14.63
CA SER A 140 29.47 13.57 14.50
C SER A 140 30.75 13.12 13.75
N CYS A 141 31.00 11.81 13.65
CA CYS A 141 32.12 11.24 12.90
C CYS A 141 31.86 11.09 11.39
N GLY A 142 30.68 11.51 10.90
CA GLY A 142 30.28 11.39 9.49
C GLY A 142 29.64 10.06 9.11
N LEU A 143 29.67 9.05 9.98
CA LEU A 143 28.92 7.80 9.80
C LEU A 143 27.45 7.97 10.18
N GLY A 144 26.59 7.13 9.63
CA GLY A 144 25.17 7.08 9.98
C GLY A 144 24.75 5.76 10.63
N TYR A 145 23.59 5.75 11.25
CA TYR A 145 22.91 4.55 11.70
C TYR A 145 21.56 4.47 11.01
N VAL A 146 21.27 3.35 10.35
CA VAL A 146 19.95 3.07 9.76
C VAL A 146 19.21 2.11 10.68
N GLY A 147 17.98 2.44 11.00
CA GLY A 147 17.12 1.57 11.78
C GLY A 147 15.69 1.57 11.28
N ARG A 148 14.95 0.54 11.66
CA ARG A 148 13.49 0.47 11.47
C ARG A 148 12.72 0.72 12.77
N THR A 149 11.47 1.13 12.62
CA THR A 149 10.47 1.09 13.69
C THR A 149 9.07 0.89 13.12
N SER A 150 8.30 -0.01 13.74
CA SER A 150 6.85 -0.10 13.51
C SER A 150 6.06 0.89 14.35
N ARG A 151 6.63 1.33 15.48
CA ARG A 151 6.07 2.34 16.39
C ARG A 151 6.45 3.75 15.94
N LYS A 152 5.94 4.76 16.64
CA LYS A 152 6.27 6.17 16.38
C LYS A 152 7.78 6.39 16.44
N LEU A 153 8.32 7.14 15.48
CA LEU A 153 9.76 7.43 15.39
C LEU A 153 10.31 8.06 16.68
N GLY A 154 9.57 9.02 17.27
CA GLY A 154 9.97 9.65 18.53
C GLY A 154 10.14 8.66 19.68
N GLN A 155 9.29 7.62 19.78
CA GLN A 155 9.45 6.58 20.80
C GLN A 155 10.75 5.80 20.60
N ARG A 156 11.08 5.46 19.34
CA ARG A 156 12.31 4.74 19.03
C ARG A 156 13.56 5.55 19.34
N ILE A 157 13.52 6.86 19.09
CA ILE A 157 14.61 7.78 19.44
C ILE A 157 14.81 7.85 20.95
N SER A 158 13.72 8.04 21.72
CA SER A 158 13.79 8.05 23.18
C SER A 158 14.35 6.75 23.77
N GLU A 159 14.06 5.60 23.14
CA GLU A 159 14.67 4.32 23.52
C GLU A 159 16.17 4.30 23.31
N HIS A 160 16.67 4.76 22.15
CA HIS A 160 18.11 4.84 21.91
C HIS A 160 18.81 5.75 22.90
N VAL A 161 18.23 6.92 23.19
CA VAL A 161 18.76 7.85 24.20
C VAL A 161 18.80 7.20 25.59
N ARG A 162 17.77 6.43 25.96
CA ARG A 162 17.76 5.69 27.22
C ARG A 162 18.81 4.58 27.24
N SER A 163 18.96 3.82 26.15
CA SER A 163 19.96 2.76 26.03
C SER A 163 21.40 3.26 26.06
N LEU A 164 21.65 4.50 25.61
CA LEU A 164 22.97 5.12 25.73
C LEU A 164 23.35 5.45 27.18
N LYS A 165 22.36 5.76 28.02
CA LYS A 165 22.57 6.02 29.46
C LYS A 165 22.74 4.74 30.27
N ASP A 166 22.14 3.64 29.80
CA ASP A 166 22.34 2.34 30.39
C ASP A 166 23.78 1.87 30.11
N THR A 167 24.55 1.53 31.14
CA THR A 167 25.93 1.05 31.04
C THR A 167 26.01 -0.47 30.93
N THR A 168 24.94 -1.20 31.21
CA THR A 168 24.96 -2.65 31.39
C THR A 168 24.89 -3.41 30.06
N ARG A 169 24.09 -2.95 29.09
CA ARG A 169 23.83 -3.67 27.84
C ARG A 169 24.06 -2.85 26.58
N VAL A 170 24.72 -3.43 25.57
CA VAL A 170 24.74 -2.90 24.21
C VAL A 170 23.50 -3.39 23.47
N SER A 171 22.55 -2.49 23.21
CA SER A 171 21.25 -2.87 22.60
C SER A 171 21.19 -2.73 21.08
N SER A 172 22.11 -2.01 20.46
CA SER A 172 22.17 -1.73 19.03
C SER A 172 23.58 -1.32 18.62
N SER A 173 23.94 -1.43 17.33
CA SER A 173 25.23 -0.95 16.83
C SER A 173 25.46 0.55 17.07
N LEU A 174 24.38 1.35 17.10
CA LEU A 174 24.42 2.76 17.53
C LEU A 174 25.00 2.92 18.94
N VAL A 175 24.51 2.12 19.89
CA VAL A 175 24.98 2.15 21.28
C VAL A 175 26.41 1.60 21.39
N GLY A 176 26.72 0.56 20.62
CA GLY A 176 28.08 0.00 20.53
C GLY A 176 29.09 1.06 20.10
N HIS A 177 28.78 1.78 19.02
CA HIS A 177 29.64 2.83 18.47
C HIS A 177 29.91 3.99 19.43
N CYS A 178 28.89 4.50 20.11
CA CYS A 178 29.09 5.55 21.11
C CYS A 178 29.89 5.07 22.34
N ARG A 179 29.80 3.78 22.68
CA ARG A 179 30.58 3.20 23.79
C ARG A 179 32.04 3.03 23.43
N GLU A 180 32.32 2.59 22.20
CA GLU A 180 33.68 2.45 21.67
C GLU A 180 34.34 3.81 21.47
N HIS A 181 33.59 4.80 20.96
CA HIS A 181 34.07 6.14 20.70
C HIS A 181 33.35 7.18 21.57
N ARG A 182 33.91 7.47 22.75
CA ARG A 182 33.30 8.39 23.74
C ARG A 182 33.10 9.83 23.26
N THR A 183 33.79 10.24 22.21
CA THR A 183 33.67 11.58 21.59
C THR A 183 32.54 11.66 20.55
N HIS A 184 31.97 10.51 20.17
CA HIS A 184 30.97 10.45 19.10
C HIS A 184 29.56 10.55 19.68
N SER A 185 28.75 11.40 19.05
CA SER A 185 27.35 11.59 19.40
C SER A 185 26.49 11.55 18.14
N PHE A 186 25.29 10.95 18.27
CA PHE A 186 24.29 10.97 17.22
C PHE A 186 23.38 12.18 17.37
N ASP A 187 23.00 12.77 16.25
CA ASP A 187 21.94 13.78 16.18
C ASP A 187 20.58 13.09 16.30
N PHE A 188 19.94 13.24 17.46
CA PHE A 188 18.61 12.72 17.75
C PHE A 188 17.49 13.73 17.44
N ASP A 189 17.84 15.00 17.25
CA ASP A 189 16.87 16.08 17.03
C ASP A 189 16.44 16.12 15.57
N ASN A 190 17.33 15.75 14.64
CA ASN A 190 17.06 15.75 13.19
C ASN A 190 17.14 14.35 12.56
N PRO A 191 16.22 13.41 12.90
CA PRO A 191 16.19 12.10 12.27
C PRO A 191 15.71 12.21 10.81
N LYS A 192 16.40 11.53 9.89
CA LYS A 192 16.00 11.50 8.47
C LYS A 192 15.17 10.26 8.18
N ILE A 193 13.93 10.41 7.71
CA ILE A 193 13.14 9.29 7.20
C ILE A 193 13.65 8.94 5.78
N LEU A 194 14.10 7.70 5.59
CA LEU A 194 14.54 7.19 4.29
C LEU A 194 13.38 6.60 3.49
N SER A 195 12.47 5.90 4.17
CA SER A 195 11.29 5.29 3.56
C SER A 195 10.21 5.02 4.59
N GLN A 196 8.97 4.94 4.14
CA GLN A 196 7.81 4.59 4.94
C GLN A 196 6.99 3.50 4.22
N THR A 197 6.49 2.54 4.97
CA THR A 197 5.63 1.46 4.44
C THR A 197 4.32 1.38 5.20
N ARG A 198 3.26 0.95 4.52
CA ARG A 198 1.99 0.62 5.17
C ARG A 198 2.09 -0.69 5.97
N PHE A 199 2.98 -1.60 5.56
CA PHE A 199 3.04 -2.96 6.08
C PHE A 199 4.32 -3.19 6.88
N SER A 200 4.17 -3.47 8.17
CA SER A 200 5.29 -3.71 9.09
C SER A 200 6.16 -4.91 8.69
N ARG A 201 5.57 -5.95 8.07
CA ARG A 201 6.30 -7.10 7.52
C ARG A 201 7.38 -6.75 6.50
N HIS A 202 7.27 -5.60 5.82
CA HIS A 202 8.26 -5.16 4.85
C HIS A 202 9.45 -4.42 5.49
N LEU A 203 9.34 -4.00 6.76
CA LEU A 203 10.37 -3.19 7.40
C LEU A 203 11.71 -3.90 7.48
N ASN A 204 11.73 -5.21 7.73
CA ASN A 204 12.98 -5.98 7.79
C ASN A 204 13.69 -5.93 6.42
N VAL A 205 12.99 -6.27 5.34
CA VAL A 205 13.56 -6.28 3.99
C VAL A 205 14.03 -4.89 3.58
N MET A 206 13.24 -3.85 3.90
CA MET A 206 13.58 -2.47 3.61
C MET A 206 14.81 -1.99 4.39
N GLU A 207 14.89 -2.27 5.69
CA GLU A 207 16.06 -1.96 6.53
C GLU A 207 17.33 -2.57 5.93
N MET A 208 17.28 -3.85 5.58
CA MET A 208 18.40 -4.56 4.96
C MET A 208 18.79 -3.96 3.62
N PHE A 209 17.80 -3.58 2.80
CA PHE A 209 18.03 -2.90 1.52
C PHE A 209 18.78 -1.59 1.72
N PHE A 210 18.32 -0.72 2.64
CA PHE A 210 18.98 0.55 2.91
C PHE A 210 20.37 0.41 3.54
N ILE A 211 20.59 -0.60 4.39
CA ILE A 211 21.92 -0.91 4.93
C ILE A 211 22.85 -1.36 3.79
N ARG A 212 22.40 -2.24 2.88
CA ARG A 212 23.20 -2.72 1.74
C ARG A 212 23.43 -1.68 0.66
N LEU A 213 22.58 -0.66 0.54
CA LEU A 213 22.80 0.46 -0.37
C LEU A 213 23.92 1.41 0.12
N GLN A 214 24.11 1.55 1.44
CA GLN A 214 25.02 2.54 2.05
C GLN A 214 26.25 1.87 2.71
N GLN A 215 26.97 1.02 1.97
CA GLN A 215 27.98 0.08 2.50
C GLN A 215 29.19 0.69 3.22
N THR A 216 29.52 1.96 2.94
CA THR A 216 30.74 2.63 3.42
C THR A 216 30.48 3.73 4.45
N GLY A 217 29.22 4.08 4.71
CA GLY A 217 28.84 5.24 5.53
C GLY A 217 27.95 4.91 6.71
N LEU A 218 27.90 3.65 7.15
CA LEU A 218 27.03 3.19 8.22
C LEU A 218 27.78 2.47 9.34
N VAL A 219 27.23 2.60 10.55
CA VAL A 219 27.67 1.94 11.78
C VAL A 219 27.03 0.54 11.94
N ASN A 220 25.94 0.25 11.22
CA ASN A 220 25.24 -1.04 11.31
C ASN A 220 26.16 -2.21 10.98
N ASP A 221 26.07 -3.28 11.78
CA ASP A 221 26.81 -4.51 11.52
C ASP A 221 26.26 -5.21 10.27
N ARG A 222 27.16 -5.59 9.35
CA ARG A 222 26.79 -6.23 8.06
C ARG A 222 26.04 -7.56 8.25
N GLN A 223 26.16 -8.19 9.41
CA GLN A 223 25.43 -9.41 9.74
C GLN A 223 23.94 -9.18 9.99
N GLU A 224 23.52 -7.99 10.44
CA GLU A 224 22.09 -7.64 10.58
C GLU A 224 21.38 -7.59 9.21
N GLY A 225 22.13 -7.38 8.13
CA GLY A 225 21.65 -7.37 6.73
C GLY A 225 21.80 -8.70 5.98
N SER A 226 22.13 -9.81 6.65
CA SER A 226 22.59 -11.05 6.01
C SER A 226 21.48 -11.99 5.53
N SER A 227 20.24 -11.90 6.04
CA SER A 227 19.15 -12.81 5.65
C SER A 227 18.54 -12.54 4.26
N LEU A 228 19.05 -11.56 3.51
CA LEU A 228 18.53 -11.23 2.18
C LEU A 228 19.27 -12.07 1.16
N SER A 229 18.50 -12.82 0.37
CA SER A 229 19.03 -13.77 -0.60
C SER A 229 20.07 -13.11 -1.52
N PRO A 230 21.21 -13.77 -1.78
CA PRO A 230 22.23 -13.28 -2.72
C PRO A 230 21.68 -12.95 -4.11
N TYR A 231 20.57 -13.56 -4.53
CA TYR A 231 19.90 -13.28 -5.81
C TYR A 231 19.49 -11.81 -5.98
N TYR A 232 19.23 -11.08 -4.89
CA TYR A 232 18.85 -9.67 -4.96
C TYR A 232 20.06 -8.72 -5.10
N SER A 233 21.29 -9.21 -4.93
CA SER A 233 22.50 -8.37 -4.92
C SER A 233 22.72 -7.57 -6.22
N PRO A 234 22.51 -8.13 -7.43
CA PRO A 234 22.65 -7.38 -8.67
C PRO A 234 21.67 -6.20 -8.77
N VAL A 235 20.42 -6.40 -8.35
CA VAL A 235 19.37 -5.36 -8.37
C VAL A 235 19.71 -4.23 -7.40
N ILE A 236 20.14 -4.58 -6.17
CA ILE A 236 20.54 -3.59 -5.15
C ILE A 236 21.72 -2.76 -5.65
N TRP A 237 22.69 -3.41 -6.29
CA TRP A 237 23.88 -2.72 -6.78
C TRP A 237 23.57 -1.79 -7.94
N GLN A 238 22.68 -2.16 -8.88
CA GLN A 238 22.19 -1.26 -9.91
C GLN A 238 21.56 0.00 -9.28
N SER A 239 20.62 -0.20 -8.35
CA SER A 239 19.96 0.92 -7.65
C SER A 239 20.90 1.81 -6.85
N SER A 240 22.03 1.28 -6.36
CA SER A 240 23.04 2.08 -5.66
C SER A 240 23.77 3.07 -6.57
N ARG A 241 23.91 2.77 -7.85
CA ARG A 241 24.56 3.66 -8.82
C ARG A 241 23.67 4.80 -9.25
N ASP A 242 22.37 4.54 -9.42
CA ASP A 242 21.40 5.53 -9.86
C ASP A 242 21.21 6.66 -8.84
N VAL A 243 21.48 6.40 -7.56
CA VAL A 243 21.43 7.40 -6.47
C VAL A 243 22.67 8.30 -6.45
N VAL A 244 23.78 7.89 -7.09
CA VAL A 244 25.06 8.62 -7.07
C VAL A 244 25.23 9.54 -8.26
N VAL A 245 24.33 9.51 -9.26
CA VAL A 245 24.38 10.48 -10.36
C VAL A 245 23.86 11.83 -9.84
N PRO A 246 24.70 12.86 -9.68
CA PRO A 246 24.20 14.19 -9.39
C PRO A 246 23.44 14.64 -10.63
N ASN A 247 22.23 15.15 -10.45
CA ASN A 247 21.59 15.98 -11.47
C ASN A 247 22.52 17.19 -11.67
N GLY A 248 23.34 17.14 -12.73
CA GLY A 248 24.09 18.27 -13.26
C GLY A 248 23.18 19.14 -14.13
#